data_AF-A0A2G9ZUT2-F1
#
_entry.id   AF-A0A2G9ZUT2-F1
#
_cell.length_a   1.000
_cell.length_b   1.000
_cell.length_c   1.000
_cell.angle_alpha   90.00
_cell.angle_beta   90.00
_cell.angle_gamma   90.00
#
_symmetry.space_group_name_H-M   'P 1'
#
loop_
_entity.id
_entity.type
_entity.pdbx_description
1 polymer ?
#
loop_
_entity_poly.entity_id
_entity_poly.type
_entity_poly.pdbx_seq_one_letter_code
_entity_poly.pdbx_strand_id
1 'polypeptide(L)'
;MAAAAKTHIAEKGGNPQMVLILAFGGAGPVHAYGLAKKIGASRILVPPLAGVGSALGFFTAPIAFDLSRSHRVRMDIADFQEVERLFSGMEKDGEAILQSAGKQEEILFQRVLSMRFIGQGSETD
;
A
#
# COMPACT_ATOMS: atom_id res chain seq x y z
N MET A 1 -19.93 5.73 4.85
CA MET A 1 -19.05 4.85 5.66
C MET A 1 -19.39 3.38 5.50
N ALA A 2 -20.55 2.87 5.95
CA ALA A 2 -20.83 1.43 5.93
C ALA A 2 -20.86 0.78 4.54
N ALA A 3 -21.50 1.40 3.54
CA ALA A 3 -21.49 0.89 2.17
C ALA A 3 -20.07 0.83 1.60
N ALA A 4 -19.34 1.94 1.68
CA ALA A 4 -17.94 2.01 1.25
C ALA A 4 -17.05 0.97 1.94
N ALA A 5 -17.21 0.77 3.25
CA ALA A 5 -16.47 -0.26 3.99
C ALA A 5 -16.79 -1.67 3.47
N LYS A 6 -18.07 -2.00 3.24
CA LYS A 6 -18.46 -3.30 2.66
C LYS A 6 -17.90 -3.49 1.25
N THR A 7 -17.97 -2.47 0.40
CA THR A 7 -17.42 -2.52 -0.97
C THR A 7 -15.92 -2.78 -0.92
N HIS A 8 -15.17 -2.03 -0.11
CA HIS A 8 -13.72 -2.21 0.00
C HIS A 8 -13.33 -3.60 0.53
N ILE A 9 -14.07 -4.09 1.54
CA ILE A 9 -13.86 -5.45 2.06
C ILE A 9 -14.11 -6.50 0.96
N ALA A 10 -15.18 -6.34 0.18
CA ALA A 10 -15.52 -7.26 -0.91
C ALA A 10 -14.49 -7.23 -2.05
N GLU A 11 -13.98 -6.05 -2.43
CA GLU A 11 -12.91 -5.87 -3.43
C GLU A 11 -11.62 -6.62 -3.04
N LYS A 12 -11.37 -6.75 -1.73
CA LYS A 12 -10.24 -7.52 -1.18
C LYS A 12 -10.58 -8.99 -0.91
N GLY A 13 -11.76 -9.48 -1.32
CA GLY A 13 -12.23 -10.85 -1.07
C GLY A 13 -12.48 -11.16 0.42
N GLY A 14 -12.63 -10.13 1.26
CA GLY A 14 -12.76 -10.26 2.70
C GLY A 14 -14.18 -10.50 3.19
N ASN A 15 -14.30 -10.97 4.44
CA ASN A 15 -15.59 -11.10 5.14
C ASN A 15 -15.74 -9.98 6.21
N PRO A 16 -16.75 -9.09 6.08
CA PRO A 16 -17.03 -8.04 7.07
C PRO A 16 -17.27 -8.51 8.50
N GLN A 17 -17.64 -9.78 8.70
CA GLN A 17 -17.82 -10.34 10.05
C GLN A 17 -16.50 -10.73 10.73
N MET A 18 -15.43 -10.87 9.95
CA MET A 18 -14.11 -11.28 10.45
C MET A 18 -13.15 -10.10 10.64
N VAL A 19 -13.50 -8.92 10.13
CA VAL A 19 -12.62 -7.74 10.19
C VAL A 19 -12.59 -7.12 11.60
N LEU A 20 -11.46 -6.52 11.95
CA LEU A 20 -11.31 -5.61 13.07
C LEU A 20 -11.45 -4.18 12.56
N ILE A 21 -12.34 -3.39 13.15
CA ILE A 21 -12.41 -1.95 12.86
C ILE A 21 -11.39 -1.22 13.72
N LEU A 22 -10.32 -0.70 13.11
CA LEU A 22 -9.43 0.26 13.75
C LEU A 22 -10.02 1.67 13.62
N ALA A 23 -10.48 2.24 14.73
CA ALA A 23 -11.14 3.53 14.75
C ALA A 23 -10.20 4.66 15.21
N PHE A 24 -9.61 5.35 14.25
CA PHE A 24 -8.78 6.55 14.46
C PHE A 24 -9.32 7.75 13.66
N GLY A 25 -8.69 8.90 13.80
CA GLY A 25 -9.18 10.20 13.34
C GLY A 25 -10.13 10.85 14.34
N GLY A 26 -10.35 12.16 14.21
CA GLY A 26 -11.12 12.95 15.19
C GLY A 26 -12.53 12.42 15.47
N ALA A 27 -13.24 11.95 14.43
CA ALA A 27 -14.59 11.41 14.54
C ALA A 27 -14.67 9.88 14.41
N GLY A 28 -13.54 9.18 14.28
CA GLY A 28 -13.52 7.71 14.11
C GLY A 28 -14.21 6.98 15.26
N PRO A 29 -13.77 7.19 16.52
CA PRO A 29 -14.33 6.49 17.68
C PRO A 29 -15.84 6.72 17.89
N VAL A 30 -16.33 7.95 17.68
CA VAL A 30 -17.75 8.28 17.90
C VAL A 30 -18.69 7.59 16.90
N HIS A 31 -18.19 7.19 15.73
CA HIS A 31 -18.98 6.51 14.70
C HIS A 31 -18.71 4.99 14.60
N ALA A 32 -17.66 4.50 15.28
CA ALA A 32 -17.16 3.13 15.11
C ALA A 32 -18.20 2.05 15.41
N TYR A 33 -18.94 2.17 16.51
CA TYR A 33 -19.97 1.19 16.89
C TYR A 33 -21.09 1.10 15.84
N GLY A 34 -21.59 2.25 15.38
CA GLY A 34 -22.65 2.31 14.37
C GLY A 34 -22.19 1.72 13.04
N LEU A 35 -20.93 1.91 12.67
CA LEU A 35 -20.31 1.28 11.52
C LEU A 35 -20.23 -0.25 11.70
N ALA A 36 -19.66 -0.70 12.82
CA ALA A 36 -19.49 -2.12 13.15
C ALA A 36 -20.80 -2.88 13.07
N LYS A 37 -21.85 -2.35 13.72
CA LYS A 37 -23.19 -2.94 13.70
C LYS A 37 -23.77 -3.04 12.30
N LYS A 38 -23.57 -2.02 11.44
CA LYS A 38 -24.09 -2.01 10.05
C LYS A 38 -23.36 -3.00 9.14
N ILE A 39 -22.09 -3.28 9.40
CA ILE A 39 -21.29 -4.19 8.58
C ILE A 39 -21.17 -5.61 9.16
N GLY A 40 -21.59 -5.81 10.41
CA GLY A 40 -21.52 -7.11 11.08
C GLY A 40 -20.15 -7.41 11.70
N ALA A 41 -19.26 -6.42 11.81
CA ALA A 41 -17.96 -6.61 12.44
C ALA A 41 -18.12 -6.82 13.95
N SER A 42 -17.45 -7.85 14.47
CA SER A 42 -17.53 -8.27 15.87
C SER A 42 -16.52 -7.55 16.78
N ARG A 43 -15.51 -6.88 16.19
CA ARG A 43 -14.42 -6.26 16.95
C ARG A 43 -14.15 -4.84 16.49
N ILE A 44 -13.92 -3.97 17.47
CA ILE A 44 -13.48 -2.58 17.29
C ILE A 44 -12.26 -2.38 18.18
N LEU A 45 -11.22 -1.76 17.62
CA LEU A 45 -10.05 -1.29 18.35
C LEU A 45 -10.00 0.24 18.26
N VAL A 46 -10.01 0.90 19.42
CA VAL A 46 -9.80 2.35 19.54
C VAL A 46 -8.43 2.55 20.20
N PRO A 47 -7.39 3.00 19.47
CA PRO A 47 -6.10 3.24 20.07
C PRO A 47 -6.13 4.50 20.96
N PRO A 48 -5.22 4.61 21.96
CA PRO A 48 -4.95 5.88 22.61
C PRO A 48 -4.63 6.96 21.56
N LEU A 49 -5.02 8.20 21.86
CA LEU A 49 -4.77 9.34 20.95
C LEU A 49 -5.34 9.12 19.53
N ALA A 50 -6.47 8.40 19.41
CA ALA A 50 -7.15 8.12 18.15
C ALA A 50 -7.30 9.36 17.25
N GLY A 51 -7.50 10.55 17.82
CA GLY A 51 -7.61 11.81 17.08
C GLY A 51 -6.40 12.18 16.21
N VAL A 52 -5.20 11.68 16.50
CA VAL A 52 -3.94 12.03 15.82
C VAL A 52 -3.27 10.85 15.12
N GLY A 53 -4.01 9.77 14.83
CA GLY A 53 -3.45 8.56 14.22
C GLY A 53 -2.64 8.78 12.94
N SER A 54 -3.06 9.70 12.06
CA SER A 54 -2.31 10.02 10.83
C SER A 54 -0.97 10.71 11.10
N ALA A 55 -0.91 11.59 12.11
CA ALA A 55 0.33 12.27 12.48
C ALA A 55 1.33 11.28 13.09
N LEU A 56 0.85 10.34 13.90
CA LEU A 56 1.68 9.25 14.41
C LEU A 56 2.25 8.41 13.26
N GLY A 57 1.41 8.00 12.31
CA GLY A 57 1.85 7.23 11.14
C GLY A 57 2.92 7.95 10.32
N PHE A 58 2.75 9.26 10.08
CA PHE A 58 3.77 10.08 9.41
C PHE A 58 5.08 10.13 10.20
N PHE A 59 5.02 10.28 11.52
CA PHE A 59 6.20 10.38 12.37
C PHE A 59 6.97 9.06 12.49
N THR A 60 6.27 7.92 12.46
CA THR A 60 6.88 6.59 12.62
C THR A 60 7.22 5.89 11.31
N ALA A 61 6.76 6.42 10.18
CA ALA A 61 7.00 5.80 8.87
C ALA A 61 8.51 5.83 8.55
N PRO A 62 9.07 4.70 8.07
CA PRO A 62 10.44 4.70 7.57
C PRO A 62 10.53 5.60 6.34
N ILE A 63 11.71 6.18 6.10
CA ILE A 63 11.97 6.88 4.85
C ILE A 63 12.00 5.84 3.74
N ALA A 64 11.09 5.98 2.78
CA ALA A 64 10.97 5.09 1.63
C ALA A 64 10.76 5.91 0.36
N PHE A 65 11.21 5.37 -0.77
CA PHE A 65 11.06 6.01 -2.07
C PHE A 65 10.72 4.98 -3.14
N ASP A 66 9.62 5.21 -3.86
CA ASP A 66 9.17 4.34 -4.95
C ASP A 66 9.55 4.97 -6.30
N LEU A 67 10.23 4.18 -7.12
CA LEU A 67 10.53 4.52 -8.51
C LEU A 67 9.76 3.58 -9.43
N SER A 68 9.27 4.11 -10.55
CA SER A 68 8.65 3.33 -11.61
C SER A 68 9.20 3.70 -12.98
N ARG A 69 9.23 2.71 -13.87
CA ARG A 69 9.61 2.84 -15.28
C ARG A 69 8.67 2.00 -16.13
N SER A 70 8.23 2.55 -17.25
CA SER A 70 7.44 1.82 -18.22
C SER A 70 8.33 1.07 -19.20
N HIS A 71 8.13 -0.24 -19.34
CA HIS A 71 8.82 -1.06 -20.32
C HIS A 71 7.80 -1.96 -21.02
N ARG A 72 7.45 -1.64 -22.27
CA ARG A 72 6.43 -2.35 -23.04
C ARG A 72 7.07 -3.34 -23.99
N VAL A 73 7.09 -4.60 -23.59
CA VAL A 73 7.53 -5.73 -24.40
C VAL A 73 6.59 -6.90 -24.17
N ARG A 74 6.47 -7.81 -25.14
CA ARG A 74 5.77 -9.07 -24.90
C ARG A 74 6.71 -10.02 -24.17
N MET A 75 6.17 -10.79 -23.22
CA MET A 75 6.96 -11.70 -22.38
C MET A 75 7.73 -12.77 -23.19
N ASP A 76 7.21 -13.19 -24.34
CA ASP A 76 7.83 -14.20 -25.20
C ASP A 76 9.08 -13.72 -25.96
N ILE A 77 9.29 -12.41 -26.04
CA ILE A 77 10.46 -11.79 -26.69
C ILE A 77 11.21 -10.84 -25.76
N ALA A 78 10.88 -10.85 -24.47
CA ALA A 78 11.49 -9.94 -23.50
C ALA A 78 12.96 -10.28 -23.26
N ASP A 79 13.83 -9.27 -23.27
CA ASP A 79 15.21 -9.41 -22.81
C ASP A 79 15.26 -9.23 -21.29
N PHE A 80 15.42 -10.32 -20.55
CA PHE A 80 15.54 -10.26 -19.09
C PHE A 80 16.79 -9.49 -18.63
N GLN A 81 17.83 -9.38 -19.45
CA GLN A 81 18.98 -8.54 -19.13
C GLN A 81 18.63 -7.05 -19.22
N GLU A 82 17.72 -6.66 -20.11
CA GLU A 82 17.22 -5.29 -20.17
C GLU A 82 16.40 -4.95 -18.94
N VAL A 83 15.52 -5.86 -18.51
CA VAL A 83 14.75 -5.72 -17.26
C VAL A 83 15.67 -5.59 -16.05
N GLU A 84 16.72 -6.41 -15.97
CA GLU A 84 17.72 -6.31 -14.89
C GLU A 84 18.46 -4.96 -14.92
N ARG A 85 18.86 -4.47 -16.11
CA ARG A 85 19.48 -3.16 -16.27
C ARG A 85 18.56 -2.03 -15.80
N LEU A 86 17.25 -2.14 -16.08
CA LEU A 86 16.26 -1.17 -15.62
C LEU A 86 16.17 -1.16 -14.08
N PHE A 87 16.03 -2.33 -13.45
CA PHE A 87 15.99 -2.41 -11.99
C PHE A 87 17.28 -1.93 -11.35
N SER A 88 18.44 -2.39 -11.81
CA SER A 88 19.75 -1.95 -11.32
C SER A 88 19.93 -0.43 -11.45
N GLY A 89 19.40 0.18 -12.51
CA GLY A 89 19.39 1.64 -12.67
C GLY A 89 18.49 2.33 -11.65
N MET A 90 17.27 1.84 -11.46
CA MET A 90 16.32 2.37 -10.49
C MET A 90 16.82 2.22 -9.05
N GLU A 91 17.51 1.13 -8.70
CA GLU A 91 18.10 0.94 -7.38
C GLU A 91 19.19 1.98 -7.10
N LYS A 92 20.06 2.27 -8.09
CA LYS A 92 21.07 3.34 -7.97
C LYS A 92 20.44 4.72 -7.83
N ASP A 93 19.40 5.01 -8.61
CA ASP A 93 18.65 6.26 -8.51
C ASP A 93 18.01 6.40 -7.11
N GLY A 94 17.37 5.33 -6.62
CA GLY A 94 16.72 5.30 -5.31
C GLY A 94 17.71 5.41 -4.16
N GLU A 95 18.85 4.72 -4.26
CA GLU A 95 19.95 4.81 -3.29
C GLU A 95 20.46 6.25 -3.18
N ALA A 96 20.71 6.93 -4.30
CA ALA A 96 21.16 8.32 -4.30
C ALA A 96 20.14 9.26 -3.63
N ILE A 97 18.84 9.04 -3.85
CA ILE A 97 17.77 9.82 -3.21
C ILE A 97 17.76 9.58 -1.70
N LEU A 98 17.77 8.32 -1.25
CA LEU A 98 17.73 7.98 0.17
C LEU A 98 18.99 8.47 0.92
N GLN A 99 20.18 8.33 0.32
CA GLN A 99 21.42 8.85 0.89
C GLN A 99 21.40 10.38 1.05
N SER A 100 20.72 11.11 0.16
CA SER A 100 20.55 12.56 0.29
C SER A 100 19.57 12.98 1.39
N ALA A 101 18.66 12.08 1.80
CA ALA A 101 17.58 12.37 2.74
C ALA A 101 17.94 12.12 4.22
N GLY A 102 19.02 11.39 4.52
CA GLY A 102 19.37 11.08 5.91
C GLY A 102 20.40 9.97 6.07
N LYS A 103 20.58 9.54 7.34
CA LYS A 103 21.65 8.62 7.77
C LYS A 103 21.66 7.27 7.05
N GLN A 104 22.86 6.68 6.99
CA GLN A 104 23.17 5.32 6.53
C GLN A 104 22.48 4.26 7.41
N GLU A 105 21.24 3.95 7.10
CA GLU A 105 20.62 2.68 7.46
C GLU A 105 20.74 1.71 6.28
N GLU A 106 20.56 0.41 6.54
CA GLU A 106 20.55 -0.60 5.49
C GLU A 106 19.38 -0.32 4.53
N ILE A 107 19.70 -0.08 3.25
CA ILE A 107 18.68 0.15 2.21
C ILE A 107 18.16 -1.21 1.75
N LEU A 108 16.86 -1.43 1.91
CA LEU A 108 16.16 -2.60 1.40
C LEU A 108 15.51 -2.29 0.07
N PHE A 109 15.77 -3.12 -0.94
CA PHE A 109 15.17 -3.00 -2.26
C PHE A 109 14.06 -4.04 -2.45
N GLN A 110 12.88 -3.58 -2.90
CA GLN A 110 11.79 -4.44 -3.33
C GLN A 110 11.48 -4.17 -4.79
N ARG A 111 11.62 -5.20 -5.63
CA ARG A 111 11.32 -5.14 -7.07
C ARG A 111 9.91 -5.69 -7.32
N VAL A 112 9.13 -4.96 -8.11
CA VAL A 112 7.76 -5.34 -8.52
C VAL A 112 7.62 -5.13 -10.02
N LEU A 113 6.91 -6.03 -10.69
CA LEU A 113 6.58 -5.92 -12.12
C LEU A 113 5.07 -5.91 -12.30
N SER A 114 4.52 -4.77 -12.70
CA SER A 114 3.13 -4.66 -13.12
C SER A 114 2.99 -5.15 -14.56
N MET A 115 2.31 -6.28 -14.77
CA MET A 115 2.16 -6.92 -16.08
C MET A 115 0.70 -7.12 -16.47
N ARG A 116 0.42 -7.33 -17.77
CA ARG A 116 -0.92 -7.66 -18.26
C ARG A 116 -0.90 -8.60 -19.44
N PHE A 117 -2.01 -9.31 -19.62
CA PHE A 117 -2.26 -10.04 -20.86
C PHE A 117 -2.47 -9.10 -22.04
N ILE A 118 -2.15 -9.59 -23.24
CA ILE A 118 -2.44 -8.87 -24.48
C ILE A 118 -3.96 -8.69 -24.61
N GLY A 119 -4.41 -7.45 -24.75
CA GLY A 119 -5.83 -7.09 -24.83
C GLY A 119 -6.50 -6.75 -23.49
N GLN A 120 -5.82 -6.95 -22.35
CA GLN A 120 -6.33 -6.54 -21.04
C GLN A 120 -6.22 -5.01 -20.86
N GLY A 121 -7.21 -4.39 -20.22
CA GLY A 121 -7.29 -2.94 -20.05
C GLY A 121 -6.41 -2.35 -18.94
N SER A 122 -5.90 -3.17 -18.02
CA SER A 122 -5.09 -2.74 -16.88
C SER A 122 -4.00 -3.75 -16.54
N GLU A 123 -2.90 -3.26 -15.99
CA GLU A 123 -1.84 -4.05 -15.37
C GLU A 123 -2.26 -4.62 -14.00
N THR A 124 -1.57 -5.68 -13.57
CA THR A 124 -1.67 -6.29 -12.24
C THR A 124 -0.26 -6.43 -11.68
N ASP A 125 -0.08 -6.03 -10.43
CA ASP A 125 1.19 -6.05 -9.69
C ASP A 125 1.52 -7.43 -9.10
#